data_AF-A0A127T5J2-F1
#
_entry.id   AF-A0A127T5J2-F1
#
_cell.length_a   1.000
_cell.length_b   1.000
_cell.length_c   1.000
_cell.angle_alpha   90.00
_cell.angle_beta   90.00
_cell.angle_gamma   90.00
#
_symmetry.space_group_name_H-M   'P 1'
#
loop_
_entity.id
_entity.type
_entity.pdbx_description
1 polymer ?
#
loop_
_entity_poly.entity_id
_entity_poly.type
_entity_poly.pdbx_seq_one_letter_code
_entity_poly.pdbx_strand_id
1 'polypeptide(L)' 'GNYRRELFQDSFNVFPIKDFGAIAQGSHRFCQLANNSCDGIADFVMVWRHHNNKWQVTRVLSFGHRPAIAAENEQP' A
#
# COMPACT_ATOMS: atom_id res chain seq x y z
N GLY A 1 13.26 -8.70 -1.24
CA GLY A 1 12.78 -9.49 -2.38
C GLY A 1 12.55 -8.57 -3.57
N ASN A 2 12.64 -9.08 -4.78
CA ASN A 2 12.47 -8.31 -6.02
C ASN A 2 11.00 -8.24 -6.43
N TYR A 3 10.26 -7.33 -5.79
CA TYR A 3 8.83 -7.17 -6.00
C TYR A 3 8.47 -5.73 -6.36
N ARG A 4 7.52 -5.58 -7.28
CA ARG A 4 6.71 -4.36 -7.43
C ARG A 4 5.49 -4.50 -6.51
N ARG A 5 5.14 -3.42 -5.81
CA ARG A 5 3.89 -3.35 -5.03
C ARG A 5 2.88 -2.56 -5.83
N GLU A 6 1.70 -3.13 -6.00
CA GLU A 6 0.61 -2.49 -6.76
C GLU A 6 -0.59 -2.30 -5.84
N LEU A 7 -1.12 -1.08 -5.83
CA LEU A 7 -2.27 -0.68 -5.02
C LEU A 7 -3.56 -1.28 -5.61
N PHE A 8 -4.39 -1.86 -4.75
CA PHE A 8 -5.80 -2.08 -5.08
C PHE A 8 -6.52 -0.74 -4.99
N GLN A 9 -6.83 -0.12 -6.13
CA GLN A 9 -7.30 1.28 -6.19
C GLN A 9 -8.53 1.52 -5.29
N ASP A 10 -9.49 0.61 -5.31
CA ASP A 10 -10.74 0.72 -4.53
C ASP A 10 -10.54 0.61 -3.01
N SER A 11 -9.36 0.15 -2.56
CA SER A 11 -9.03 0.07 -1.13
C SER A 11 -8.39 1.36 -0.59
N PHE A 12 -7.97 2.28 -1.47
CA PHE A 12 -7.14 3.41 -1.08
C PHE A 12 -7.93 4.51 -0.38
N ASN A 13 -7.53 4.83 0.84
CA ASN A 13 -8.15 5.88 1.64
C ASN A 13 -7.09 6.78 2.26
N VAL A 14 -7.38 8.08 2.34
CA VAL A 14 -6.50 9.09 2.94
C VAL A 14 -7.28 9.92 3.94
N PHE A 15 -6.76 10.03 5.16
CA PHE A 15 -7.37 10.78 6.26
C PHE A 15 -6.40 11.85 6.75
N PRO A 16 -6.83 13.13 6.86
CA PRO A 16 -5.97 14.18 7.39
C PRO A 16 -5.72 13.99 8.90
N ILE A 17 -4.51 14.30 9.34
CA ILE A 17 -4.16 14.47 10.75
C ILE A 17 -3.90 15.95 10.98
N LYS A 18 -4.77 16.58 11.78
CA LYS A 18 -4.67 18.01 12.10
C LYS A 18 -3.26 18.37 12.59
N ASP A 19 -2.71 19.44 12.02
CA ASP A 19 -1.42 20.05 12.36
C ASP A 19 -0.19 19.12 12.23
N PHE A 20 -0.32 17.98 11.53
CA PHE A 20 0.79 17.02 11.35
C PHE A 20 0.95 16.53 9.91
N GLY A 21 -0.13 16.07 9.26
CA GLY A 21 -0.05 15.45 7.93
C GLY A 21 -1.25 14.58 7.61
N ALA A 22 -1.03 13.33 7.19
CA ALA A 22 -2.11 12.42 6.76
C ALA A 22 -1.77 10.95 7.03
N ILE A 23 -2.80 10.12 7.15
CA ILE A 23 -2.71 8.65 7.10
C ILE A 23 -3.21 8.21 5.73
N ALA A 24 -2.38 7.46 5.01
CA ALA A 24 -2.79 6.74 3.80
C ALA A 24 -2.86 5.25 4.10
N GLN A 25 -3.96 4.60 3.76
CA GLN A 25 -4.14 3.16 3.97
C GLN A 25 -4.80 2.49 2.77
N GLY A 26 -4.65 1.17 2.70
CA GLY A 26 -5.25 0.33 1.66
C GLY A 26 -4.61 -1.04 1.64
N SER A 27 -4.79 -1.76 0.54
CA SER A 27 -4.19 -3.06 0.29
C SER A 27 -3.31 -2.99 -0.96
N HIS A 28 -2.20 -3.74 -0.96
CA HIS A 28 -1.40 -3.94 -2.15
C HIS A 28 -1.17 -5.41 -2.45
N ARG A 29 -0.93 -5.72 -3.72
CA ARG A 29 -0.37 -7.00 -4.14
C ARG A 29 1.13 -6.89 -4.42
N PHE A 30 1.84 -8.00 -4.21
CA PHE A 30 3.27 -8.11 -4.46
C PHE A 30 3.48 -8.89 -5.75
N CYS A 31 3.96 -8.22 -6.79
CA CYS A 31 4.23 -8.81 -8.09
C CYS A 31 5.73 -9.01 -8.29
N GLN A 32 6.13 -10.24 -8.60
CA GLN A 32 7.52 -10.60 -8.87
C GLN A 32 8.03 -9.86 -10.12
N LEU A 33 9.18 -9.21 -10.02
CA LEU A 33 9.74 -8.50 -11.18
C LEU A 33 10.19 -9.44 -12.31
N ALA A 34 10.53 -10.69 -11.99
CA ALA A 34 11.06 -11.66 -12.94
C ALA A 34 10.02 -12.18 -13.95
N ASN A 35 8.78 -12.38 -13.51
CA ASN A 35 7.72 -13.01 -14.31
C ASN A 35 6.36 -12.31 -14.21
N ASN A 36 6.26 -11.19 -13.48
CA ASN A 36 5.03 -10.43 -13.21
C ASN A 36 3.91 -11.22 -12.50
N SER A 37 4.17 -12.41 -11.97
CA SER A 37 3.20 -13.11 -11.11
C SER A 37 2.97 -12.35 -9.80
N CYS A 38 1.73 -12.28 -9.35
CA CYS A 38 1.36 -11.60 -8.11
C CYS A 38 0.77 -12.63 -7.14
N ASP A 39 1.56 -13.03 -6.14
CA ASP A 39 1.25 -14.19 -5.30
C ASP A 39 0.91 -13.83 -3.84
N GLY A 40 1.08 -12.56 -3.47
CA GLY A 40 0.87 -12.09 -2.11
C GLY A 40 0.11 -10.79 -2.06
N ILE A 41 -0.65 -10.60 -0.98
CA ILE A 41 -1.40 -9.40 -0.65
C ILE A 41 -1.06 -9.00 0.78
N ALA A 42 -1.01 -7.71 1.06
CA ALA A 42 -0.98 -7.17 2.41
C ALA A 42 -1.74 -5.86 2.49
N ASP A 43 -2.27 -5.59 3.67
CA ASP A 43 -2.80 -4.29 4.01
C ASP A 43 -1.65 -3.39 4.48
N PHE A 44 -1.81 -2.09 4.29
CA PHE A 44 -0.81 -1.11 4.67
C PHE A 44 -1.42 0.11 5.34
N VAL A 45 -0.63 0.72 6.21
CA VAL A 45 -0.84 2.06 6.74
C VAL A 45 0.47 2.83 6.60
N MET A 46 0.41 4.02 6.02
CA MET A 46 1.52 4.96 5.92
C MET A 46 1.16 6.26 6.63
N VAL A 47 2.01 6.67 7.57
CA VAL A 47 1.87 7.94 8.27
C VAL A 47 2.76 8.97 7.60
N TRP A 48 2.14 9.94 6.96
CA TRP A 48 2.79 11.04 6.28
C TRP A 48 2.81 12.27 7.16
N ARG A 49 3.98 12.90 7.29
CA ARG A 49 4.16 14.22 7.90
C ARG A 49 4.27 15.26 6.80
N HIS A 50 3.55 16.36 6.93
CA HIS A 50 3.70 17.55 6.10
C HIS A 50 4.40 18.65 6.92
N HIS A 51 5.62 19.02 6.53
CA HIS A 51 6.40 20.04 7.23
C HIS A 51 7.29 20.80 6.25
N ASN A 52 7.33 22.13 6.36
CA ASN A 52 8.09 23.01 5.46
C ASN A 52 7.80 22.73 3.98
N ASN A 53 6.52 22.57 3.63
CA ASN A 53 6.04 22.26 2.29
C ASN A 53 6.63 20.95 1.71
N LYS A 54 6.98 19.99 2.57
CA LYS A 54 7.51 18.68 2.20
C LYS A 54 6.72 17.57 2.88
N TRP A 55 6.43 16.53 2.11
CA TRP A 55 5.84 15.30 2.58
C TRP A 55 6.92 14.27 2.88
N GLN A 56 6.84 13.65 4.05
CA GLN A 56 7.77 12.61 4.48
C GLN A 56 7.00 11.48 5.15
N VAL A 57 7.28 10.24 4.75
CA VAL A 57 6.76 9.07 5.45
C VAL A 57 7.53 8.90 6.75
N THR A 58 6.81 8.83 7.87
CA THR A 58 7.40 8.66 9.20
C THR A 58 7.28 7.24 9.71
N ARG A 59 6.23 6.52 9.27
CA ARG A 59 5.96 5.12 9.59
C ARG A 59 5.31 4.44 8.40
N VAL A 60 5.70 3.20 8.17
CA VAL A 60 5.06 2.27 7.23
C VAL A 60 4.78 0.99 7.99
N LEU A 61 3.52 0.59 8.01
CA LEU A 61 3.09 -0.71 8.48
C LEU A 61 2.61 -1.49 7.27
N SER A 62 3.04 -2.73 7.16
CA SER A 62 2.51 -3.72 6.22
C SER A 62 2.15 -4.94 7.05
N PHE A 63 0.90 -5.36 6.97
CA PHE A 63 0.32 -6.35 7.86
C PHE A 63 -0.76 -7.15 7.13
N GLY A 64 -1.25 -8.23 7.76
CA GLY A 64 -2.27 -9.08 7.14
C GLY A 64 -1.79 -9.80 5.87
N HIS A 65 -0.52 -10.20 5.83
CA HIS A 65 0.06 -10.91 4.69
C HIS A 65 -0.70 -12.20 4.39
N ARG A 66 -1.17 -12.35 3.16
CA ARG A 66 -1.96 -13.49 2.69
C ARG A 66 -1.64 -13.82 1.23
N PRO A 67 -1.86 -15.06 0.77
CA PRO A 67 -1.76 -15.41 -0.65
C PRO A 67 -2.75 -14.60 -1.49
N ALA A 68 -2.36 -14.25 -2.71
CA ALA A 68 -3.31 -13.74 -3.71
C ALA A 68 -4.16 -14.92 -4.23
N ILE A 69 -5.49 -14.79 -4.17
CA ILE A 69 -6.42 -15.80 -4.71
C ILE A 69 -6.90 -15.31 -6.09
N ALA A 70 -7.19 -16.23 -7.02
CA ALA A 70 -7.51 -15.92 -8.42
C ALA A 70 -8.58 -14.81 -8.62
N ALA A 71 -9.59 -14.72 -7.76
CA ALA A 71 -10.65 -13.71 -7.85
C ALA A 71 -10.20 -12.28 -7.49
N GLU A 72 -9.09 -12.12 -6.74
CA GLU A 72 -8.53 -10.81 -6.37
C GLU A 72 -7.44 -10.37 -7.37
N ASN A 73 -7.07 -11.23 -8.33
CA ASN A 73 -6.10 -10.93 -9.37
C ASN A 73 -6.71 -10.31 -10.63
N GLU A 74 -8.03 -10.38 -10.78
CA GLU A 74 -8.78 -9.70 -11.84
C GLU A 74 -9.13 -8.28 -11.36
N GLN A 75 -8.35 -7.29 -11.79
CA GLN A 75 -8.78 -5.89 -11.72
C GLN A 75 -9.87 -5.66 -12.77
N PRO A 76 -10.97 -4.96 -12.45
CA PRO A 76 -11.77 -4.31 -13.49
C PRO A 76 -10.95 -3.26 -14.25
#